data_AF-A0A7X9A1E8-F1
#
_entry.id   AF-A0A7X9A1E8-F1
#
_cell.length_a   1.000
_cell.length_b   1.000
_cell.length_c   1.000
_cell.angle_alpha   90.00
_cell.angle_beta   90.00
_cell.angle_gamma   90.00
#
_symmetry.space_group_name_H-M   'P 1'
#
loop_
_entity.id
_entity.type
_entity.pdbx_description
1 polymer ?
#
loop_
_entity_poly.entity_id
_entity_poly.type
_entity_poly.pdbx_seq_one_letter_code
_entity_poly.pdbx_strand_id
1 'polypeptide(L)'
;MRQPYLIIARVKRAHGVRGEVYADILTDDEERFYPGLQVFLFSHERIENQQPSGVLTIEQVRYGPSGLLLFFEECGSREDAAQYSGLYLAVRREDALPLRDESEFYVGELLGASVFDDVRGFLGVIASVDTVGSSTVVAVRDPGKRDIYIPFREIYFRHIDIDADRIDVTLPSDLYGLYRVEDNEKET
;
A
#
# COMPACT_ATOMS: atom_id res chain seq x y z
N MET A 1 14.50 10.17 -9.31
CA MET A 1 14.18 9.48 -10.58
C MET A 1 13.05 8.54 -10.24
N ARG A 2 11.85 8.72 -10.79
CA ARG A 2 10.64 8.01 -10.30
C ARG A 2 10.83 6.48 -10.41
N GLN A 3 10.29 5.75 -9.44
CA GLN A 3 10.51 4.31 -9.29
C GLN A 3 10.10 3.53 -10.56
N PRO A 4 10.92 2.57 -11.05
CA PRO A 4 10.64 1.84 -12.29
C PRO A 4 9.51 0.81 -12.16
N TYR A 5 9.14 0.49 -10.92
CA TYR A 5 8.06 -0.41 -10.56
C TYR A 5 7.04 0.31 -9.69
N LEU A 6 5.79 -0.14 -9.75
CA LEU A 6 4.68 0.38 -8.96
C LEU A 6 3.99 -0.77 -8.25
N ILE A 7 3.95 -0.72 -6.91
CA ILE A 7 3.20 -1.70 -6.11
C ILE A 7 1.71 -1.53 -6.38
N ILE A 8 1.05 -2.66 -6.66
CA ILE A 8 -0.39 -2.71 -6.91
C ILE A 8 -1.13 -3.63 -5.94
N ALA A 9 -0.44 -4.55 -5.27
CA ALA A 9 -1.05 -5.43 -4.27
C ALA A 9 -0.04 -5.95 -3.26
N ARG A 10 -0.53 -6.47 -2.14
CA ARG A 10 0.26 -7.20 -1.15
C ARG A 10 -0.37 -8.56 -0.87
N VAL A 11 0.41 -9.61 -1.01
CA VAL A 11 -0.02 -10.96 -0.68
C VAL A 11 -0.13 -11.11 0.85
N LYS A 12 -1.32 -11.47 1.33
CA LYS A 12 -1.56 -11.70 2.77
C LYS A 12 -1.22 -13.12 3.17
N ARG A 13 -1.69 -14.09 2.40
CA ARG A 13 -1.61 -15.52 2.73
C ARG A 13 -1.96 -16.39 1.53
N ALA A 14 -1.48 -17.63 1.58
CA ALA A 14 -2.03 -18.72 0.76
C ALA A 14 -3.52 -18.97 1.06
N HIS A 15 -4.25 -19.31 0.02
CA HIS A 15 -5.66 -19.66 0.05
C HIS A 15 -5.87 -21.00 -0.67
N GLY A 16 -6.87 -21.79 -0.23
CA GLY A 16 -7.15 -23.09 -0.82
C GLY A 16 -5.95 -24.04 -0.86
N VAL A 17 -5.99 -24.95 -1.83
CA VAL A 17 -5.00 -26.03 -2.04
C VAL A 17 -4.40 -26.03 -3.45
N ARG A 18 -4.87 -25.17 -4.35
CA ARG A 18 -4.47 -25.15 -5.76
C ARG A 18 -3.52 -24.00 -6.08
N GLY A 19 -2.86 -23.44 -5.06
CA GLY A 19 -1.88 -22.38 -5.23
C GLY A 19 -2.43 -20.97 -5.33
N GLU A 20 -3.70 -20.73 -5.03
CA GLU A 20 -4.24 -19.38 -5.00
C GLU A 20 -3.76 -18.58 -3.79
N VAL A 21 -3.56 -17.27 -3.98
CA VAL A 21 -3.21 -16.34 -2.90
C VAL A 21 -4.32 -15.34 -2.67
N TYR A 22 -4.44 -14.92 -1.42
CA TYR A 22 -5.27 -13.78 -1.06
C TYR A 22 -4.41 -12.55 -0.88
N ALA A 23 -4.77 -11.44 -1.50
CA ALA A 23 -4.02 -10.20 -1.52
C ALA A 23 -4.89 -8.97 -1.19
N ASP A 24 -4.27 -7.98 -0.55
CA ASP A 24 -4.82 -6.63 -0.40
C ASP A 24 -4.55 -5.85 -1.71
N ILE A 25 -5.54 -5.09 -2.17
CA ILE A 25 -5.42 -4.19 -3.32
C ILE A 25 -4.76 -2.90 -2.86
N LEU A 26 -3.70 -2.47 -3.53
CA LEU A 26 -2.93 -1.25 -3.23
C LEU A 26 -2.88 -0.29 -4.43
N THR A 27 -3.89 -0.39 -5.30
CA THR A 27 -4.10 0.43 -6.49
C THR A 27 -5.56 0.86 -6.55
N ASP A 28 -5.83 2.04 -7.08
CA ASP A 28 -7.17 2.54 -7.38
C ASP A 28 -7.72 2.03 -8.72
N ASP A 29 -6.84 1.58 -9.62
CA ASP A 29 -7.20 0.84 -10.83
C ASP A 29 -7.54 -0.64 -10.52
N GLU A 30 -8.83 -0.92 -10.30
CA GLU A 30 -9.30 -2.30 -10.07
C GLU A 30 -9.18 -3.19 -11.32
N GLU A 31 -9.31 -2.63 -12.53
CA GLU A 31 -9.22 -3.39 -13.80
C GLU A 31 -7.79 -3.83 -14.12
N ARG A 32 -6.79 -3.33 -13.38
CA ARG A 32 -5.38 -3.68 -13.51
C ARG A 32 -5.13 -5.19 -13.45
N PHE A 33 -5.90 -5.96 -12.68
CA PHE A 33 -5.65 -7.38 -12.52
C PHE A 33 -6.40 -8.18 -13.59
N TYR A 34 -5.65 -8.74 -14.55
CA TYR A 34 -6.20 -9.59 -15.61
C TYR A 34 -5.28 -10.78 -15.93
N PRO A 35 -5.83 -11.89 -16.47
CA PRO A 35 -5.03 -13.04 -16.92
C PRO A 35 -3.96 -12.66 -17.95
N GLY A 36 -2.74 -13.14 -17.76
CA GLY A 36 -1.55 -12.82 -18.56
C GLY A 36 -0.76 -11.61 -18.08
N LEU A 37 -1.25 -10.86 -17.09
CA LEU A 37 -0.45 -9.79 -16.47
C LEU A 37 0.74 -10.40 -15.72
N GLN A 38 1.94 -9.91 -16.03
CA GLN A 38 3.13 -10.21 -15.24
C GLN A 38 3.24 -9.28 -14.04
N VAL A 39 3.44 -9.86 -12.86
CA VAL A 39 3.70 -9.13 -11.63
C VAL A 39 5.07 -9.46 -11.07
N PHE A 40 5.74 -8.45 -10.56
CA PHE A 40 7.10 -8.50 -10.04
C PHE A 40 7.06 -8.55 -8.51
N LEU A 41 7.83 -9.46 -7.92
CA LEU A 41 7.82 -9.73 -6.49
C LEU A 41 8.82 -8.86 -5.73
N PHE A 42 8.38 -8.26 -4.63
CA PHE A 42 9.23 -7.47 -3.72
C PHE A 42 8.97 -7.83 -2.26
N SER A 43 10.02 -7.77 -1.43
CA SER A 43 9.93 -8.09 0.00
C SER A 43 9.52 -6.91 0.89
N HIS A 44 9.54 -5.70 0.35
CA HIS A 44 9.29 -4.47 1.08
C HIS A 44 8.38 -3.54 0.29
N GLU A 45 7.61 -2.71 1.00
CA GLU A 45 6.76 -1.65 0.44
C GLU A 45 7.56 -0.57 -0.29
N ARG A 46 8.87 -0.48 0.02
CA ARG A 46 9.79 0.42 -0.64
C ARG A 46 10.73 -0.36 -1.54
N ILE A 47 10.63 -0.08 -2.84
CA ILE A 47 11.30 -0.85 -3.90
C ILE A 47 12.28 0.00 -4.71
N GLU A 48 12.56 1.22 -4.27
CA GLU A 48 13.55 2.09 -4.89
C GLU A 48 14.91 1.39 -4.95
N ASN A 49 15.49 1.33 -6.15
CA ASN A 49 16.75 0.63 -6.44
C ASN A 49 16.78 -0.87 -6.10
N GLN A 50 15.63 -1.49 -5.83
CA GLN A 50 15.54 -2.93 -5.64
C GLN A 50 15.26 -3.64 -6.96
N GLN A 51 15.86 -4.81 -7.13
CA GLN A 51 15.49 -5.74 -8.19
C GLN A 51 14.39 -6.66 -7.67
N PRO A 52 13.43 -7.04 -8.53
CA PRO A 52 12.40 -7.98 -8.14
C PRO A 52 13.03 -9.34 -7.81
N SER A 53 12.52 -9.99 -6.77
CA SER A 53 12.98 -11.31 -6.33
C SER A 53 12.43 -12.45 -7.22
N GLY A 54 11.45 -12.15 -8.05
CA GLY A 54 10.83 -13.07 -8.99
C GLY A 54 9.74 -12.39 -9.81
N VAL A 55 9.18 -13.16 -10.74
CA VAL A 55 8.06 -12.74 -11.60
C VAL A 55 7.03 -13.86 -11.56
N LEU A 56 5.75 -13.48 -11.49
CA LEU A 56 4.61 -14.39 -11.60
C LEU A 56 3.68 -13.89 -12.71
N THR A 57 2.97 -14.80 -13.34
CA THR A 57 1.99 -14.52 -14.39
C THR A 57 0.60 -14.84 -13.87
N ILE A 58 -0.29 -13.85 -13.83
CA ILE A 58 -1.67 -14.06 -13.36
C ILE A 58 -2.39 -15.01 -14.32
N GLU A 59 -2.86 -16.15 -13.82
CA GLU A 59 -3.69 -17.10 -14.57
C GLU A 59 -5.18 -16.75 -14.44
N GLN A 60 -5.62 -16.42 -13.21
CA GLN A 60 -7.00 -16.13 -12.91
C GLN A 60 -7.12 -15.09 -11.80
N VAL A 61 -8.11 -14.20 -11.94
CA VAL A 61 -8.47 -13.17 -10.96
C VAL A 61 -9.88 -13.40 -10.46
N ARG A 62 -10.09 -13.28 -9.14
CA ARG A 62 -11.42 -13.27 -8.54
C ARG A 62 -11.48 -12.21 -7.44
N TYR A 63 -12.46 -11.33 -7.53
CA TYR A 63 -12.77 -10.36 -6.48
C TYR A 63 -13.75 -11.00 -5.50
N GLY A 64 -13.43 -10.94 -4.22
CA GLY A 64 -14.28 -11.42 -3.13
C GLY A 64 -14.62 -10.30 -2.15
N PRO A 65 -15.57 -10.53 -1.23
CA PRO A 65 -16.02 -9.53 -0.24
C PRO A 65 -14.91 -8.99 0.67
N SER A 66 -13.78 -9.70 0.74
CA SER A 66 -12.71 -9.38 1.66
C SER A 66 -11.45 -8.88 0.94
N GLY A 67 -11.33 -9.09 -0.38
CA GLY A 67 -10.14 -8.70 -1.14
C GLY A 67 -9.97 -9.46 -2.46
N LEU A 68 -8.73 -9.50 -2.93
CA LEU A 68 -8.34 -10.04 -4.23
C LEU A 68 -7.82 -11.48 -4.10
N LEU A 69 -8.35 -12.40 -4.90
CA LEU A 69 -7.86 -13.76 -5.00
C LEU A 69 -7.17 -13.96 -6.36
N LEU A 70 -5.90 -14.33 -6.35
CA LEU A 70 -5.07 -14.49 -7.54
C LEU A 70 -4.58 -15.94 -7.68
N PHE A 71 -4.60 -16.43 -8.91
CA PHE A 71 -3.96 -17.67 -9.34
C PHE A 71 -2.80 -17.29 -10.25
N PHE A 72 -1.69 -18.03 -10.15
CA PHE A 72 -0.50 -17.80 -10.96
C PHE A 72 -0.10 -19.07 -11.69
N GLU A 73 0.40 -18.93 -12.92
CA GLU A 73 0.86 -20.05 -13.73
C GLU A 73 2.01 -20.81 -13.05
N GLU A 74 2.84 -20.11 -12.27
CA GLU A 74 4.01 -20.64 -11.58
C GLU A 74 3.68 -21.18 -10.16
N CYS A 75 2.42 -21.18 -9.74
CA CYS A 75 2.01 -21.53 -8.39
C CYS A 75 0.91 -22.61 -8.39
N GLY A 76 1.32 -23.88 -8.27
CA GLY A 76 0.41 -25.03 -8.38
C GLY A 76 -0.06 -25.63 -7.05
N SER A 77 0.52 -25.20 -5.92
CA SER A 77 0.26 -25.78 -4.60
C SER A 77 0.15 -24.73 -3.50
N ARG A 78 -0.49 -25.11 -2.39
CA ARG A 78 -0.58 -24.26 -1.20
C ARG A 78 0.80 -23.90 -0.65
N GLU A 79 1.74 -24.83 -0.73
CA GLU A 79 3.11 -24.66 -0.27
C GLU A 79 3.85 -23.61 -1.09
N ASP A 80 3.66 -23.60 -2.42
CA ASP A 80 4.20 -22.55 -3.31
C ASP A 80 3.59 -21.19 -2.94
N ALA A 81 2.26 -21.14 -2.84
CA ALA A 81 1.53 -19.93 -2.49
C ALA A 81 1.94 -19.34 -1.14
N ALA A 82 2.30 -20.21 -0.18
CA ALA A 82 2.72 -19.78 1.14
C ALA A 82 4.02 -18.97 1.10
N GLN A 83 4.92 -19.26 0.16
CA GLN A 83 6.21 -18.55 0.01
C GLN A 83 6.03 -17.08 -0.37
N TYR A 84 4.91 -16.75 -1.02
CA TYR A 84 4.60 -15.38 -1.43
C TYR A 84 3.93 -14.55 -0.31
N SER A 85 3.59 -15.16 0.82
CA SER A 85 2.92 -14.45 1.92
C SER A 85 3.77 -13.30 2.44
N GLY A 86 3.20 -12.10 2.45
CA GLY A 86 3.86 -10.86 2.86
C GLY A 86 4.58 -10.12 1.73
N LEU A 87 4.79 -10.75 0.57
CA LEU A 87 5.41 -10.09 -0.57
C LEU A 87 4.46 -9.09 -1.23
N TYR A 88 5.04 -8.09 -1.88
CA TYR A 88 4.36 -7.08 -2.69
C TYR A 88 4.42 -7.48 -4.16
N LEU A 89 3.31 -7.23 -4.85
CA LEU A 89 3.17 -7.41 -6.29
C LEU A 89 3.24 -6.04 -6.95
N ALA A 90 4.13 -5.89 -7.90
CA ALA A 90 4.32 -4.65 -8.64
C ALA A 90 4.22 -4.86 -10.16
N VAL A 91 3.90 -3.80 -10.88
CA VAL A 91 4.00 -3.72 -12.35
C VAL A 91 5.12 -2.75 -12.72
N ARG A 92 5.54 -2.74 -13.98
CA ARG A 92 6.45 -1.69 -14.43
C ARG A 92 5.70 -0.37 -14.53
N ARG A 93 6.39 0.72 -14.25
CA ARG A 93 5.81 2.07 -14.38
C ARG A 93 5.34 2.37 -15.80
N GLU A 94 6.05 1.85 -16.80
CA GLU A 94 5.71 2.02 -18.22
C GLU A 94 4.37 1.37 -18.62
N ASP A 95 3.92 0.37 -17.85
CA ASP A 95 2.66 -0.34 -18.08
C ASP A 95 1.49 0.27 -17.30
N ALA A 96 1.74 1.32 -16.50
CA ALA A 96 0.71 2.00 -15.73
C ALA A 96 -0.01 3.09 -16.53
N LEU A 97 -1.28 3.33 -16.18
CA LEU A 97 -2.08 4.41 -16.77
C LEU A 97 -1.38 5.76 -16.56
N PRO A 98 -1.08 6.52 -17.63
CA PRO A 98 -0.33 7.75 -17.51
C PRO A 98 -1.06 8.73 -16.59
N LEU A 99 -0.28 9.35 -15.70
CA LEU A 99 -0.73 10.46 -14.87
C LEU A 99 -1.11 11.64 -15.78
N ARG A 100 -2.17 12.35 -15.43
CA ARG A 100 -2.73 13.46 -16.20
C ARG A 100 -2.02 14.78 -15.90
N ASP A 101 -1.45 14.90 -14.69
CA ASP A 101 -0.72 16.05 -14.19
C ASP A 101 0.57 15.61 -13.46
N GLU A 102 1.57 16.49 -13.39
CA GLU A 102 2.81 16.25 -12.65
C GLU A 102 2.58 16.15 -11.14
N SER A 103 1.52 16.79 -10.62
CA SER A 103 1.11 16.71 -9.22
C SER A 103 0.38 15.42 -8.86
N GLU A 104 -0.05 14.63 -9.85
CA GLU A 104 -0.64 13.32 -9.60
C GLU A 104 0.44 12.30 -9.26
N PHE A 105 0.04 11.29 -8.49
CA PHE A 105 0.87 10.16 -8.07
C PHE A 105 -0.01 8.91 -8.01
N TYR A 106 0.60 7.74 -8.17
CA TYR A 106 -0.11 6.49 -7.96
C TYR A 106 -0.24 6.22 -6.47
N VAL A 107 -1.37 5.64 -6.07
CA VAL A 107 -1.63 5.25 -4.66
C VAL A 107 -0.49 4.41 -4.08
N GLY A 108 0.04 3.47 -4.86
CA GLY A 108 1.16 2.62 -4.45
C GLY A 108 2.47 3.37 -4.17
N GLU A 109 2.66 4.58 -4.71
CA GLU A 109 3.84 5.42 -4.44
C GLU A 109 3.84 6.03 -3.04
N LEU A 110 2.67 6.04 -2.36
CA LEU A 110 2.58 6.54 -0.99
C LEU A 110 3.14 5.54 0.03
N LEU A 111 3.23 4.26 -0.31
CA LEU A 111 3.62 3.22 0.62
C LEU A 111 5.06 3.41 1.09
N GLY A 112 5.28 3.30 2.41
CA GLY A 112 6.58 3.51 3.03
C GLY A 112 6.97 4.98 3.24
N ALA A 113 6.19 5.95 2.75
CA ALA A 113 6.47 7.37 2.97
C ALA A 113 6.34 7.74 4.46
N SER A 114 7.24 8.60 4.94
CA SER A 114 7.27 9.10 6.31
C SER A 114 6.24 10.21 6.49
N VAL A 115 5.39 10.07 7.51
CA VAL A 115 4.30 11.01 7.80
C VAL A 115 4.66 11.89 9.00
N PHE A 116 4.56 13.20 8.83
CA PHE A 116 4.83 14.20 9.86
C PHE A 116 3.61 15.09 10.09
N ASP A 117 3.26 15.30 11.35
CA ASP A 117 2.24 16.26 11.80
C ASP A 117 2.92 17.59 12.17
N ASP A 118 2.29 18.70 11.83
CA ASP A 118 2.79 20.05 12.13
C ASP A 118 2.93 20.35 13.63
N VAL A 119 2.09 19.73 14.48
CA VAL A 119 2.15 19.87 15.94
C VAL A 119 3.00 18.78 16.57
N ARG A 120 2.84 17.52 16.15
CA ARG A 120 3.36 16.34 16.87
C ARG A 120 4.64 15.76 16.28
N GLY A 121 5.07 16.24 15.11
CA GLY A 121 6.24 15.71 14.41
C GLY A 121 5.97 14.33 13.81
N PHE A 122 6.95 13.43 13.87
CA PHE A 122 6.86 12.13 13.19
C PHE A 122 5.73 11.25 13.74
N LEU A 123 4.85 10.78 12.85
CA LEU A 123 3.71 9.92 13.18
C LEU A 123 3.93 8.44 12.82
N GLY A 124 4.86 8.14 11.91
CA GLY A 124 5.08 6.80 11.38
C GLY A 124 5.29 6.78 9.86
N VAL A 125 5.12 5.61 9.26
CA VAL A 125 5.18 5.40 7.81
C VAL A 125 3.84 4.89 7.26
N ILE A 126 3.51 5.21 6.02
CA ILE A 126 2.32 4.66 5.36
C ILE A 126 2.50 3.15 5.15
N ALA A 127 1.61 2.36 5.77
CA ALA A 127 1.65 0.90 5.72
C ALA A 127 0.62 0.30 4.74
N SER A 128 -0.51 0.99 4.55
CA SER A 128 -1.53 0.64 3.56
C SER A 128 -2.31 1.87 3.14
N VAL A 129 -2.90 1.77 1.95
CA VAL A 129 -3.92 2.69 1.47
C VAL A 129 -5.13 1.84 1.12
N ASP A 130 -6.21 2.05 1.86
CA ASP A 130 -7.40 1.21 1.86
C ASP A 130 -8.60 1.99 1.32
N THR A 131 -9.45 1.33 0.54
CA THR A 131 -10.74 1.89 0.10
C THR A 131 -11.84 1.42 1.05
N VAL A 132 -12.46 2.37 1.78
CA VAL A 132 -13.55 2.12 2.73
C VAL A 132 -14.81 2.81 2.22
N GLY A 133 -15.72 2.04 1.62
CA GLY A 133 -16.89 2.58 0.95
C GLY A 133 -16.47 3.43 -0.25
N SER A 134 -16.81 4.71 -0.26
CA SER A 134 -16.39 5.68 -1.29
C SER A 134 -15.20 6.55 -0.86
N SER A 135 -14.53 6.21 0.25
CA SER A 135 -13.44 7.00 0.82
C SER A 135 -12.14 6.23 0.82
N THR A 136 -11.05 6.90 0.44
CA THR A 136 -9.69 6.39 0.60
C THR A 136 -9.17 6.72 2.00
N VAL A 137 -8.55 5.76 2.66
CA VAL A 137 -8.00 5.88 4.02
C VAL A 137 -6.57 5.38 4.03
N VAL A 138 -5.66 6.15 4.61
CA VAL A 138 -4.25 5.80 4.77
C VAL A 138 -4.03 5.27 6.19
N ALA A 139 -3.41 4.10 6.31
CA ALA A 139 -2.95 3.58 7.60
C ALA A 139 -1.48 3.98 7.82
N VAL A 140 -1.22 4.72 8.90
CA VAL A 140 0.11 5.15 9.33
C VAL A 140 0.56 4.28 10.50
N ARG A 141 1.67 3.58 10.31
CA ARG A 141 2.24 2.65 11.28
C ARG A 141 3.46 3.24 11.98
N ASP A 142 3.42 3.14 13.30
CA ASP A 142 4.56 3.42 14.19
C ASP A 142 4.78 2.18 15.07
N PRO A 143 5.91 1.47 14.92
CA PRO A 143 6.17 0.23 15.66
C PRO A 143 5.93 0.36 17.17
N GLY A 144 5.18 -0.59 17.73
CA GLY A 144 4.82 -0.60 19.15
C GLY A 144 3.63 0.29 19.52
N LYS A 145 3.03 0.99 18.55
CA LYS A 145 1.81 1.79 18.75
C LYS A 145 0.69 1.33 17.80
N ARG A 146 -0.55 1.71 18.10
CA ARG A 146 -1.73 1.40 17.27
C ARG A 146 -1.64 2.11 15.90
N ASP A 147 -2.02 1.50 14.78
CA ASP A 147 -2.03 2.23 13.51
C ASP A 147 -3.02 3.41 13.55
N ILE A 148 -2.65 4.55 12.95
CA ILE A 148 -3.50 5.73 12.79
C ILE A 148 -4.15 5.65 11.42
N TYR A 149 -5.47 5.80 11.33
CA TYR A 149 -6.17 5.80 10.06
C TYR A 149 -6.59 7.22 9.70
N ILE A 150 -6.07 7.74 8.59
CA ILE A 150 -6.25 9.12 8.15
C ILE A 150 -7.04 9.10 6.83
N PRO A 151 -8.23 9.70 6.75
CA PRO A 151 -8.93 9.86 5.48
C PRO A 151 -8.05 10.64 4.48
N PHE A 152 -7.88 10.13 3.26
CA PHE A 152 -7.05 10.77 2.26
C PHE A 152 -7.78 11.99 1.67
N ARG A 153 -7.61 13.14 2.31
CA ARG A 153 -8.28 14.40 1.95
C ARG A 153 -7.32 15.58 2.08
N GLU A 154 -7.43 16.54 1.18
CA GLU A 154 -6.63 17.78 1.16
C GLU A 154 -6.68 18.56 2.49
N ILE A 155 -7.76 18.43 3.26
CA ILE A 155 -7.87 19.09 4.57
C ILE A 155 -6.83 18.58 5.59
N TYR A 156 -6.34 17.35 5.41
CA TYR A 156 -5.36 16.73 6.29
C TYR A 156 -3.97 16.67 5.65
N PHE A 157 -3.87 16.42 4.34
CA PHE A 157 -2.60 16.28 3.63
C PHE A 157 -2.16 17.62 3.04
N ARG A 158 -1.13 18.25 3.64
CA ARG A 158 -0.66 19.59 3.30
C ARG A 158 0.40 19.58 2.21
N HIS A 159 1.28 18.59 2.24
CA HIS A 159 2.37 18.45 1.29
C HIS A 159 2.70 16.97 1.11
N ILE A 160 2.86 16.55 -0.14
CA ILE A 160 3.21 15.18 -0.52
C ILE A 160 4.42 15.28 -1.45
N ASP A 161 5.57 14.85 -0.95
CA ASP A 161 6.81 14.77 -1.71
C ASP A 161 7.20 13.30 -1.87
N ILE A 162 6.85 12.75 -3.03
CA ILE A 162 7.13 11.35 -3.38
C ILE A 162 8.64 11.12 -3.55
N ASP A 163 9.37 12.11 -4.08
CA ASP A 163 10.81 11.97 -4.30
C ASP A 163 11.59 12.03 -2.98
N ALA A 164 11.09 12.73 -1.96
CA ALA A 164 11.68 12.79 -0.62
C ALA A 164 11.07 11.79 0.39
N ASP A 165 10.10 10.97 -0.03
CA ASP A 165 9.28 10.08 0.82
C ASP A 165 8.73 10.78 2.07
N ARG A 166 8.28 12.01 1.89
CA ARG A 166 7.80 12.84 2.99
C ARG A 166 6.38 13.30 2.71
N ILE A 167 5.53 13.07 3.70
CA ILE A 167 4.16 13.56 3.71
C ILE A 167 3.95 14.38 4.97
N ASP A 168 3.54 15.63 4.79
CA ASP A 168 3.19 16.53 5.87
C ASP A 168 1.66 16.61 6.01
N VAL A 169 1.18 16.38 7.22
CA VAL A 169 -0.24 16.41 7.58
C VAL A 169 -0.52 17.44 8.68
N THR A 170 -1.77 17.87 8.76
CA THR A 170 -2.33 18.59 9.91
C THR A 170 -3.53 17.80 10.39
N LEU A 171 -3.40 17.05 11.48
CA LEU A 171 -4.50 16.25 12.02
C LEU A 171 -5.21 17.00 13.16
N PRO A 172 -6.56 17.05 13.14
CA PRO A 172 -7.29 17.58 14.27
C PRO A 172 -7.13 16.66 15.48
N SER A 173 -7.11 17.24 16.68
CA SER A 173 -6.84 16.51 17.93
C SER A 173 -7.82 15.37 18.19
N ASP A 174 -9.09 15.52 17.78
CA ASP A 174 -10.10 14.48 17.91
C ASP A 174 -9.76 13.24 17.07
N LEU A 175 -9.35 13.41 15.80
CA LEU A 175 -8.92 12.30 14.93
C LEU A 175 -7.68 11.60 15.50
N TYR A 176 -6.67 12.36 15.92
CA TYR A 176 -5.45 11.81 16.52
C TYR A 176 -5.76 11.03 17.81
N GLY A 177 -6.60 11.61 18.67
CA GLY A 177 -7.04 11.06 19.96
C GLY A 177 -7.76 9.71 19.86
N LEU A 178 -8.31 9.34 18.69
CA LEU A 178 -8.88 8.00 18.46
C LEU A 178 -7.84 6.87 18.52
N TYR A 179 -6.57 7.18 18.25
CA TYR A 179 -5.49 6.19 18.07
C TYR A 179 -4.33 6.36 19.03
N ARG A 180 -4.18 7.56 19.60
CA ARG A 180 -3.05 7.95 20.43
C ARG A 180 -3.57 8.67 21.66
N VAL A 181 -2.97 8.40 22.81
CA VAL A 181 -3.21 9.20 24.00
C VAL A 181 -2.46 10.51 23.81
N GLU A 182 -3.15 11.64 23.94
CA GLU A 182 -2.47 12.92 24.04
C GLU A 182 -1.77 12.97 25.39
N ASP A 183 -0.45 13.16 25.38
CA ASP A 183 0.27 13.55 26.59
C ASP A 183 -0.22 14.96 26.94
N ASN A 184 -1.30 15.03 27.71
CA ASN A 184 -1.66 16.26 28.40
C ASN A 184 -0.48 16.56 29.33
N GLU A 185 0.40 17.46 28.90
CA GLU A 185 1.38 18.07 29.78
C GLU A 185 0.62 18.46 31.06
N LYS A 186 1.08 17.89 32.17
CA LYS A 186 0.59 18.25 33.49
C LYS A 186 0.83 19.75 33.64
N GLU A 187 -0.22 20.55 33.43
CA GLU A 187 -0.28 21.91 33.95
C GLU A 187 0.10 21.82 35.43
N THR A 188 1.31 22.32 35.74
CA THR A 188 1.83 22.47 37.10
C THR A 188 1.85 23.95 37.41
#